data_AF-A0A1S3VII5-F1
#
_entry.id   AF-A0A1S3VII5-F1
#
_cell.length_a   1.000
_cell.length_b   1.000
_cell.length_c   1.000
_cell.angle_alpha   90.00
_cell.angle_beta   90.00
_cell.angle_gamma   90.00
#
_symmetry.space_group_name_H-M   'P 1'
#
loop_
_entity.id
_entity.type
_entity.pdbx_description
1 polymer ?
#
loop_
_entity_poly.entity_id
_entity_poly.type
_entity_poly.pdbx_seq_one_letter_code
_entity_poly.pdbx_strand_id
1 'polypeptide(L)'
;MEGELKNLMMVWSIAAATMCYCHRIGRLIPEGASRLIAIIPAILLLLLLPLRLISIHLGGPSSFFLGWLSTFKLFLFAFGKGPLSSNPPLSLRHFVSIACLPINFQQTTTPSKTQIPKSPFNYASSSMLLLFPLLIPLYDKKEHLHPKFILFLYGLHMYIGLEFIFSTISTTTRKLLGVHLEPQFDKPYLCTSLQDFWGKRWNIMVNRVLQPTVYDPIVTLASPLTGRRWAPLPAIVATFAVSGLMHELVFYYIKRETRTWEAWEPSWDATCFFLLHGLCVAAEVALKKSLKGKKWQFPRVVSGLLSLLFVLYTAILLFLPALVRCHVYEKSTRELTALTQFVKDVYSVSRLYRFANVTTNT
;
A
#
# COMPACT_ATOMS: atom_id res chain seq x y z
N MET A 1 -15.04 5.90 -18.74
CA MET A 1 -14.69 4.67 -18.00
C MET A 1 -14.13 3.59 -18.92
N GLU A 2 -14.72 3.34 -20.10
CA GLU A 2 -14.29 2.27 -21.02
C GLU A 2 -12.82 2.35 -21.47
N GLY A 3 -12.35 3.53 -21.90
CA GLY A 3 -10.95 3.74 -22.29
C GLY A 3 -9.95 3.48 -21.14
N GLU A 4 -10.37 3.70 -19.90
CA GLU A 4 -9.53 3.45 -18.72
C GLU A 4 -9.41 1.96 -18.41
N LEU A 5 -10.50 1.20 -18.55
CA LEU A 5 -10.48 -0.25 -18.38
C LEU A 5 -9.59 -0.92 -19.45
N LYS A 6 -9.62 -0.44 -20.68
CA LYS A 6 -8.71 -0.90 -21.74
C LYS A 6 -7.25 -0.65 -21.38
N ASN A 7 -6.93 0.55 -20.87
CA ASN A 7 -5.58 0.87 -20.39
C ASN A 7 -5.18 -0.02 -19.20
N LEU A 8 -6.10 -0.31 -18.28
CA LEU A 8 -5.85 -1.21 -17.16
C LEU A 8 -5.47 -2.60 -17.66
N MET A 9 -6.27 -3.19 -18.56
CA MET A 9 -5.98 -4.50 -19.14
C MET A 9 -4.62 -4.52 -19.83
N MET A 10 -4.31 -3.49 -20.61
CA MET A 10 -3.01 -3.33 -21.26
C MET A 10 -1.87 -3.27 -20.22
N VAL A 11 -1.99 -2.42 -19.20
CA VAL A 11 -0.99 -2.24 -18.14
C VAL A 11 -0.69 -3.56 -17.44
N TRP A 12 -1.72 -4.27 -16.99
CA TRP A 12 -1.56 -5.52 -16.26
C TRP A 12 -1.10 -6.68 -17.15
N SER A 13 -1.45 -6.67 -18.43
CA SER A 13 -0.93 -7.66 -19.39
C SER A 13 0.56 -7.45 -19.66
N ILE A 14 1.00 -6.20 -19.84
CA ILE A 14 2.42 -5.87 -20.00
C ILE A 14 3.18 -6.22 -18.71
N ALA A 15 2.65 -5.87 -17.53
CA ALA A 15 3.27 -6.22 -16.25
C ALA A 15 3.44 -7.73 -16.10
N ALA A 16 2.41 -8.53 -16.44
CA ALA A 16 2.51 -9.99 -16.40
C ALA A 16 3.58 -10.52 -17.38
N ALA A 17 3.64 -10.01 -18.61
CA ALA A 17 4.67 -10.36 -19.58
C ALA A 17 6.08 -9.98 -19.09
N THR A 18 6.23 -8.82 -18.45
CA THR A 18 7.47 -8.38 -17.80
C THR A 18 7.89 -9.35 -16.69
N MET A 19 6.96 -9.84 -15.88
CA MET A 19 7.27 -10.86 -14.87
C MET A 19 7.66 -12.21 -15.46
N CYS A 20 7.07 -12.61 -16.58
CA CYS A 20 7.51 -13.80 -17.32
C CYS A 20 8.96 -13.65 -17.80
N TYR A 21 9.33 -12.47 -18.30
CA TYR A 21 10.70 -12.14 -18.66
C TYR A 21 11.64 -12.25 -17.45
N CYS A 22 11.33 -11.61 -16.32
CA CYS A 22 12.15 -11.67 -15.12
C CYS A 22 12.30 -13.10 -14.58
N HIS A 23 11.23 -13.90 -14.63
CA HIS A 23 11.28 -15.32 -14.26
C HIS A 23 12.28 -16.11 -15.10
N ARG A 24 12.30 -15.85 -16.42
CA ARG A 24 13.27 -16.47 -17.33
C ARG A 24 14.69 -16.01 -17.03
N ILE A 25 14.89 -14.71 -16.79
CA ILE A 25 16.19 -14.14 -16.41
C ILE A 25 16.75 -14.80 -15.15
N GLY A 26 15.95 -14.99 -14.10
CA GLY A 26 16.43 -15.62 -12.87
C GLY A 26 16.85 -17.08 -13.02
N ARG A 27 16.38 -17.78 -14.07
CA ARG A 27 16.83 -19.14 -14.42
C ARG A 27 18.10 -19.15 -15.29
N LEU A 28 18.35 -18.07 -16.02
CA LEU A 28 19.47 -17.98 -16.96
C LEU A 28 20.70 -17.29 -16.36
N ILE A 29 20.49 -16.31 -15.50
CA ILE A 29 21.53 -15.44 -14.94
C ILE A 29 21.62 -15.67 -13.43
N PRO A 30 22.81 -15.97 -12.87
CA PRO A 30 23.00 -16.16 -11.43
C PRO A 30 22.73 -14.87 -10.64
N GLU A 31 22.51 -15.00 -9.34
CA GLU A 31 22.17 -13.86 -8.47
C GLU A 31 23.35 -12.90 -8.31
N GLY A 32 23.04 -11.60 -8.20
CA GLY A 32 24.02 -10.54 -8.11
C GLY A 32 23.81 -9.44 -9.15
N ALA A 33 24.88 -8.67 -9.39
CA ALA A 33 24.84 -7.47 -10.23
C ALA A 33 24.42 -7.75 -11.69
N SER A 34 24.88 -8.84 -12.29
CA SER A 34 24.53 -9.19 -13.68
C SER A 34 23.02 -9.43 -13.85
N ARG A 35 22.39 -10.09 -12.88
CA ARG A 35 20.93 -10.28 -12.88
C ARG A 35 20.21 -8.96 -12.67
N LEU A 36 20.72 -8.08 -11.80
CA LEU A 36 20.15 -6.75 -11.62
C LEU A 36 20.17 -5.96 -12.93
N ILE A 37 21.31 -5.91 -13.63
CA ILE A 37 21.45 -5.20 -14.90
C ILE A 37 20.42 -5.70 -15.92
N ALA A 38 20.25 -7.02 -16.03
CA ALA A 38 19.23 -7.61 -16.91
C ALA A 38 17.78 -7.29 -16.50
N ILE A 39 17.52 -7.03 -15.21
CA ILE A 39 16.18 -6.72 -14.68
C ILE A 39 15.88 -5.21 -14.72
N ILE A 40 16.88 -4.33 -14.82
CA ILE A 40 16.67 -2.86 -14.87
C ILE A 40 15.64 -2.44 -15.93
N PRO A 41 15.67 -2.93 -17.18
CA PRO A 41 14.66 -2.58 -18.18
C PRO A 41 13.23 -2.93 -17.74
N ALA A 42 13.06 -4.05 -17.03
CA ALA A 42 11.78 -4.46 -16.47
C ALA A 42 11.33 -3.54 -15.33
N ILE A 43 12.24 -3.13 -14.44
CA ILE A 43 11.96 -2.18 -13.36
C ILE A 43 11.51 -0.83 -13.93
N LEU A 44 12.22 -0.31 -14.94
CA LEU A 44 11.87 0.95 -15.60
C LEU A 44 10.49 0.86 -16.25
N LEU A 45 10.20 -0.24 -16.95
CA LEU A 45 8.89 -0.46 -17.55
C LEU A 45 7.77 -0.48 -16.49
N LEU A 46 7.97 -1.18 -15.37
CA LEU A 46 6.99 -1.23 -14.27
C LEU A 46 6.75 0.14 -13.61
N LEU A 47 7.76 1.01 -13.55
CA LEU A 47 7.61 2.39 -13.09
C LEU A 47 6.80 3.22 -14.10
N LEU A 48 6.97 2.99 -15.40
CA LEU A 48 6.27 3.77 -16.43
C LEU A 48 4.81 3.34 -16.64
N LEU A 49 4.48 2.07 -16.39
CA LEU A 49 3.15 1.52 -16.63
C LEU A 49 2.00 2.27 -15.92
N PRO A 50 2.09 2.62 -14.62
CA PRO A 50 1.07 3.39 -13.93
C PRO A 50 0.73 4.74 -14.58
N LEU A 51 1.65 5.35 -15.35
CA LEU A 51 1.39 6.61 -16.06
C LEU A 51 0.26 6.53 -17.09
N ARG A 52 -0.11 5.31 -17.51
CA ARG A 52 -1.21 5.07 -18.44
C ARG A 52 -2.59 5.17 -17.79
N LEU A 53 -2.63 5.23 -16.45
CA LEU A 53 -3.85 5.30 -15.64
C LEU A 53 -3.96 6.68 -14.99
N ILE A 54 -5.15 7.26 -15.06
CA ILE A 54 -5.54 8.53 -14.42
C ILE A 54 -6.51 8.25 -13.27
N SER A 55 -7.28 7.15 -13.34
CA SER A 55 -8.27 6.84 -12.31
C SER A 55 -7.62 6.63 -10.95
N ILE A 56 -8.22 7.18 -9.89
CA ILE A 56 -7.72 7.00 -8.53
C ILE A 56 -7.92 5.56 -8.05
N HIS A 57 -9.08 4.96 -8.31
CA HIS A 57 -9.38 3.61 -7.83
C HIS A 57 -8.65 2.51 -8.62
N LEU A 58 -8.21 2.79 -9.85
CA LEU A 58 -7.46 1.83 -10.68
C LEU A 58 -5.96 2.15 -10.70
N GLY A 59 -5.60 3.41 -10.93
CA GLY A 59 -4.24 3.91 -11.02
C GLY A 59 -3.55 3.96 -9.66
N GLY A 60 -4.25 4.36 -8.60
CA GLY A 60 -3.71 4.37 -7.23
C GLY A 60 -3.18 3.00 -6.81
N PRO A 61 -4.02 1.94 -6.76
CA PRO A 61 -3.56 0.59 -6.46
C PRO A 61 -2.51 0.06 -7.45
N SER A 62 -2.68 0.29 -8.75
CA SER A 62 -1.69 -0.17 -9.75
C SER A 62 -0.33 0.48 -9.57
N SER A 63 -0.29 1.76 -9.20
CA SER A 63 0.96 2.47 -8.91
C SER A 63 1.67 1.92 -7.67
N PHE A 64 0.92 1.60 -6.62
CA PHE A 64 1.45 0.98 -5.43
C PHE A 64 1.97 -0.44 -5.71
N PHE A 65 1.22 -1.25 -6.46
CA PHE A 65 1.61 -2.62 -6.77
C PHE A 65 2.77 -2.72 -7.75
N LEU A 66 2.69 -2.03 -8.88
CA LEU A 66 3.69 -2.13 -9.93
C LEU A 66 4.88 -1.21 -9.66
N GLY A 67 4.62 0.06 -9.37
CA GLY A 67 5.66 1.06 -9.16
C GLY A 67 6.48 0.84 -7.90
N TRP A 68 5.86 0.30 -6.83
CA TRP A 68 6.53 0.10 -5.55
C TRP A 68 6.77 -1.37 -5.20
N LEU A 69 5.73 -2.16 -4.96
CA LEU A 69 5.92 -3.51 -4.43
C LEU A 69 6.69 -4.40 -5.42
N SER A 70 6.30 -4.37 -6.69
CA SER A 70 6.89 -5.22 -7.73
C SER A 70 8.35 -4.87 -7.99
N THR A 71 8.67 -3.56 -8.10
CA THR A 71 10.05 -3.09 -8.32
C THR A 71 10.97 -3.48 -7.16
N PHE A 72 10.53 -3.32 -5.91
CA PHE A 72 11.33 -3.70 -4.74
C PHE A 72 11.49 -5.21 -4.61
N LYS A 73 10.46 -5.99 -4.92
CA LYS A 73 10.56 -7.47 -4.99
C LYS A 73 11.56 -7.91 -6.07
N LEU A 74 11.59 -7.24 -7.22
CA LEU A 74 12.56 -7.52 -8.28
C LEU A 74 13.99 -7.11 -7.90
N PHE A 75 14.18 -5.99 -7.19
CA PHE A 75 15.48 -5.64 -6.61
C PHE A 75 16.00 -6.74 -5.68
N LEU A 76 15.15 -7.25 -4.78
CA LEU A 76 15.53 -8.36 -3.90
C LEU A 76 15.84 -9.63 -4.69
N PHE A 77 15.00 -9.97 -5.66
CA PHE A 77 15.16 -11.15 -6.52
C PHE A 77 16.48 -11.14 -7.30
N ALA A 78 16.93 -9.97 -7.73
CA ALA A 78 18.21 -9.80 -8.39
C ALA A 78 19.37 -10.35 -7.54
N PHE A 79 19.28 -10.21 -6.22
CA PHE A 79 20.29 -10.66 -5.25
C PHE A 79 19.91 -11.95 -4.52
N GLY A 80 18.98 -12.75 -5.04
CA GLY A 80 18.61 -14.03 -4.42
C GLY A 80 17.79 -13.89 -3.14
N LYS A 81 17.18 -12.72 -2.89
CA LYS A 81 16.45 -12.40 -1.66
C LYS A 81 14.95 -12.20 -1.93
N GLY A 82 14.20 -12.18 -0.84
CA GLY A 82 12.78 -11.83 -0.85
C GLY A 82 11.87 -12.95 -1.38
N PRO A 83 10.57 -12.68 -1.52
CA PRO A 83 9.56 -13.72 -1.74
C PRO A 83 9.60 -14.34 -3.15
N LEU A 84 10.38 -13.78 -4.07
CA LEU A 84 10.56 -14.30 -5.44
C LEU A 84 11.72 -15.30 -5.55
N SER A 85 12.63 -15.32 -4.57
CA SER A 85 13.76 -16.23 -4.51
C SER A 85 13.45 -17.37 -3.53
N SER A 86 12.92 -18.48 -4.04
CA SER A 86 12.63 -19.68 -3.26
C SER A 86 13.47 -20.87 -3.72
N ASN A 87 13.70 -21.81 -2.81
CA ASN A 87 14.28 -23.12 -3.12
C ASN A 87 13.29 -24.23 -2.69
N PRO A 88 12.73 -25.03 -3.61
CA PRO A 88 12.91 -24.99 -5.07
C PRO A 88 12.34 -23.72 -5.73
N PRO A 89 12.75 -23.38 -6.98
CA PRO A 89 12.26 -22.21 -7.69
C PRO A 89 10.73 -22.23 -7.90
N LEU A 90 10.11 -21.06 -7.77
CA LEU A 90 8.67 -20.91 -8.01
C LEU A 90 8.25 -21.35 -9.42
N SER A 91 7.03 -21.86 -9.54
CA SER A 91 6.42 -22.02 -10.87
C SER A 91 6.01 -20.65 -11.41
N LEU A 92 5.90 -20.53 -12.75
CA LEU A 92 5.64 -19.25 -13.42
C LEU A 92 4.40 -18.52 -12.86
N ARG A 93 3.30 -19.26 -12.64
CA ARG A 93 2.05 -18.69 -12.10
C ARG A 93 2.25 -18.07 -10.72
N HIS A 94 2.98 -18.76 -9.84
CA HIS A 94 3.28 -18.27 -8.50
C HIS A 94 4.23 -17.07 -8.56
N PHE A 95 5.26 -17.13 -9.39
CA PHE A 95 6.20 -16.02 -9.58
C PHE A 95 5.48 -14.73 -10.01
N VAL A 96 4.67 -14.80 -11.07
CA VAL A 96 3.92 -13.64 -11.59
C VAL A 96 2.95 -13.11 -10.53
N SER A 97 2.25 -13.99 -9.83
CA SER A 97 1.27 -13.58 -8.81
C SER A 97 1.95 -12.90 -7.62
N ILE A 98 3.04 -13.46 -7.09
CA ILE A 98 3.79 -12.88 -5.97
C ILE A 98 4.45 -11.58 -6.38
N ALA A 99 4.97 -11.50 -7.60
CA ALA A 99 5.65 -10.30 -8.07
C ALA A 99 4.67 -9.13 -8.18
N CYS A 100 3.53 -9.34 -8.86
CA CYS A 100 2.59 -8.27 -9.17
C CYS A 100 1.63 -7.92 -8.02
N LEU A 101 1.26 -8.86 -7.15
CA LEU A 101 0.24 -8.66 -6.13
C LEU A 101 0.84 -8.54 -4.73
N PRO A 102 0.13 -7.93 -3.77
CA PRO A 102 0.57 -7.82 -2.38
C PRO A 102 0.39 -9.16 -1.63
N ILE A 103 0.99 -10.23 -2.15
CA ILE A 103 0.93 -11.58 -1.58
C ILE A 103 2.34 -11.97 -1.12
N ASN A 104 2.42 -12.59 0.05
CA ASN A 104 3.57 -13.37 0.47
C ASN A 104 3.08 -14.79 0.74
N PHE A 105 3.68 -15.78 0.08
CA PHE A 105 3.46 -17.18 0.49
C PHE A 105 4.32 -17.42 1.72
N GLN A 106 3.68 -17.69 2.86
CA GLN A 106 4.38 -18.36 3.93
C GLN A 106 4.69 -19.78 3.43
N GLN A 107 5.95 -20.03 3.08
CA GLN A 107 6.45 -21.40 3.10
C GLN A 107 6.35 -21.87 4.54
N THR A 108 5.43 -22.77 4.81
CA THR A 108 5.30 -23.53 6.06
C THR A 108 6.57 -24.34 6.28
N THR A 109 7.62 -23.74 6.83
CA THR A 109 8.81 -24.46 7.31
C THR A 109 9.03 -24.29 8.81
N THR A 110 8.08 -23.73 9.54
CA THR A 110 8.01 -23.90 11.00
C THR A 110 6.55 -23.81 11.46
N PRO A 111 6.02 -24.82 12.17
CA PRO A 111 4.74 -24.67 12.84
C PRO A 111 4.96 -23.73 14.03
N SER A 112 4.79 -22.43 13.80
CA SER A 112 4.59 -21.50 14.91
C SER A 112 3.25 -21.87 15.56
N LYS A 113 3.34 -22.66 16.63
CA LYS A 113 2.24 -22.98 17.54
C LYS A 113 1.75 -21.66 18.16
N THR A 114 0.88 -20.92 17.44
CA THR A 114 -0.11 -19.92 17.93
C THR A 114 -0.61 -18.99 16.82
N GLN A 115 -0.79 -19.44 15.57
CA GLN A 115 -1.60 -18.65 14.62
C GLN A 115 -3.01 -19.22 14.57
N ILE A 116 -3.85 -18.71 15.47
CA ILE A 116 -5.31 -18.81 15.33
C ILE A 116 -5.64 -18.33 13.91
N PRO A 117 -6.40 -19.10 13.11
CA PRO A 117 -6.79 -18.68 11.77
C PRO A 117 -7.63 -17.41 11.93
N LYS A 118 -7.01 -16.24 11.73
CA LYS A 118 -7.74 -14.98 11.63
C LYS A 118 -8.59 -15.12 10.38
N SER A 119 -9.91 -15.21 10.58
CA SER A 119 -10.92 -15.15 9.53
C SER A 119 -10.54 -14.06 8.50
N PRO A 120 -10.64 -14.33 7.18
CA PRO A 120 -10.38 -13.32 6.16
C PRO A 120 -11.32 -12.10 6.30
N PHE A 121 -12.44 -12.29 7.00
CA PHE A 121 -13.30 -11.24 7.51
C PHE A 121 -13.02 -11.01 9.00
N ASN A 122 -12.14 -10.06 9.31
CA ASN A 122 -12.14 -9.48 10.65
C ASN A 122 -13.46 -8.74 10.82
N TYR A 123 -14.28 -9.08 11.83
CA TYR A 123 -15.54 -8.38 12.12
C TYR A 123 -15.39 -6.84 12.21
N ALA A 124 -14.20 -6.36 12.55
CA ALA A 124 -13.83 -4.94 12.56
C ALA A 124 -13.81 -4.27 11.16
N SER A 125 -13.50 -5.00 10.08
CA SER A 125 -13.52 -4.46 8.71
C SER A 125 -14.95 -4.41 8.15
N SER A 126 -15.80 -5.40 8.48
CA SER A 126 -17.24 -5.37 8.15
C SER A 126 -17.98 -4.22 8.82
N SER A 127 -17.69 -3.94 10.10
CA SER A 127 -18.28 -2.78 10.79
C SER A 127 -17.82 -1.44 10.20
N MET A 128 -16.60 -1.36 9.67
CA MET A 128 -16.07 -0.13 9.07
C MET A 128 -16.66 0.18 7.69
N LEU A 129 -17.03 -0.85 6.93
CA LEU A 129 -17.77 -0.70 5.68
C LEU A 129 -19.19 -0.16 5.91
N LEU A 130 -19.82 -0.53 7.03
CA LEU A 130 -21.12 0.03 7.44
C LEU A 130 -21.01 1.50 7.91
N LEU A 131 -19.83 1.94 8.34
CA LEU A 131 -19.58 3.35 8.69
C LEU A 131 -19.43 4.25 7.46
N PHE A 132 -19.08 3.70 6.30
CA PHE A 132 -18.82 4.49 5.09
C PHE A 132 -20.04 5.30 4.60
N PRO A 133 -21.28 4.74 4.55
CA PRO A 133 -22.47 5.51 4.20
C PRO A 133 -22.81 6.61 5.21
N LEU A 134 -22.47 6.42 6.49
CA LEU A 134 -22.70 7.42 7.55
C LEU A 134 -21.81 8.66 7.38
N LEU A 135 -20.69 8.55 6.66
CA LEU A 135 -19.81 9.69 6.35
C LEU A 135 -20.36 10.56 5.22
N ILE A 136 -21.20 10.02 4.34
CA ILE A 136 -21.67 10.72 3.12
C ILE A 136 -22.45 12.00 3.49
N PRO A 137 -23.46 11.98 4.39
CA PRO A 137 -24.22 13.19 4.74
C PRO A 137 -23.40 14.28 5.44
N LEU A 138 -22.24 13.92 6.03
CA LEU A 138 -21.35 14.90 6.66
C LEU A 138 -20.64 15.77 5.62
N TYR A 139 -20.39 15.25 4.42
CA TYR A 139 -19.76 16.00 3.34
C TYR A 139 -20.68 17.06 2.74
N ASP A 140 -22.00 16.84 2.75
CA ASP A 140 -22.98 17.86 2.32
C ASP A 140 -22.98 19.10 3.23
N LYS A 141 -22.54 18.94 4.48
CA LYS A 141 -22.42 20.01 5.48
C LYS A 141 -20.99 20.54 5.62
N LYS A 142 -20.08 20.21 4.69
CA LYS A 142 -18.64 20.55 4.80
C LYS A 142 -18.37 22.03 5.09
N GLU A 143 -19.18 22.95 4.55
CA GLU A 143 -18.99 24.40 4.72
C GLU A 143 -19.19 24.87 6.17
N HIS A 144 -19.93 24.11 6.98
CA HIS A 144 -20.19 24.40 8.38
C HIS A 144 -19.23 23.68 9.34
N LEU A 145 -18.38 22.80 8.81
CA LEU A 145 -17.45 21.98 9.60
C LEU A 145 -16.08 22.64 9.67
N HIS A 146 -15.41 22.49 10.82
CA HIS A 146 -14.04 23.00 10.98
C HIS A 146 -13.09 22.32 9.97
N PRO A 147 -12.21 23.06 9.26
CA PRO A 147 -11.37 22.50 8.19
C PRO A 147 -10.54 21.27 8.60
N LYS A 148 -9.97 21.27 9.81
CA LYS A 148 -9.22 20.11 10.35
C LYS A 148 -10.10 18.88 10.57
N PHE A 149 -11.38 19.07 10.88
CA PHE A 149 -12.33 17.97 11.04
C PHE A 149 -12.67 17.36 9.67
N ILE A 150 -12.78 18.17 8.62
CA ILE A 150 -12.94 17.69 7.24
C ILE A 150 -11.74 16.83 6.83
N LEU A 151 -10.51 17.29 7.10
CA LEU A 151 -9.29 16.51 6.86
C LEU A 151 -9.31 15.19 7.63
N PHE A 152 -9.77 15.18 8.88
CA PHE A 152 -9.94 13.95 9.65
C PHE A 152 -10.92 12.98 8.98
N LEU A 153 -12.09 13.45 8.50
CA LEU A 153 -13.06 12.63 7.78
C LEU A 153 -12.46 12.05 6.49
N TYR A 154 -11.70 12.86 5.76
CA TYR A 154 -10.92 12.47 4.59
C TYR A 154 -9.88 11.39 4.90
N GLY A 155 -9.20 11.47 6.05
CA GLY A 155 -8.29 10.42 6.50
C GLY A 155 -9.01 9.10 6.83
N LEU A 156 -10.18 9.19 7.47
CA LEU A 156 -11.01 8.02 7.76
C LEU A 156 -11.53 7.36 6.48
N HIS A 157 -12.01 8.16 5.53
CA HIS A 157 -12.46 7.69 4.21
C HIS A 157 -11.33 6.98 3.46
N MET A 158 -10.13 7.55 3.45
CA MET A 158 -8.95 6.95 2.83
C MET A 158 -8.62 5.59 3.48
N TYR A 159 -8.59 5.52 4.82
CA TYR A 159 -8.30 4.26 5.52
C TYR A 159 -9.33 3.17 5.19
N ILE A 160 -10.63 3.49 5.21
CA ILE A 160 -11.70 2.54 4.86
C ILE A 160 -11.60 2.11 3.39
N GLY A 161 -11.30 3.04 2.48
CA GLY A 161 -11.13 2.76 1.06
C GLY A 161 -9.95 1.80 0.80
N LEU A 162 -8.81 2.01 1.46
CA LEU A 162 -7.66 1.11 1.36
C LEU A 162 -8.00 -0.30 1.89
N GLU A 163 -8.63 -0.39 3.06
CA GLU A 163 -9.10 -1.67 3.62
C GLU A 163 -10.03 -2.41 2.65
N PHE A 164 -10.98 -1.70 2.04
CA PHE A 164 -11.89 -2.28 1.05
C PHE A 164 -11.17 -2.81 -0.18
N ILE A 165 -10.26 -2.02 -0.77
CA ILE A 165 -9.49 -2.42 -1.96
C ILE A 165 -8.64 -3.65 -1.65
N PHE A 166 -7.87 -3.63 -0.55
CA PHE A 166 -7.01 -4.76 -0.19
C PHE A 166 -7.80 -6.01 0.20
N SER A 167 -8.95 -5.86 0.87
CA SER A 167 -9.83 -6.98 1.20
C SER A 167 -10.42 -7.63 -0.06
N THR A 168 -10.83 -6.82 -1.03
CA THR A 168 -11.36 -7.30 -2.32
C THR A 168 -10.30 -8.09 -3.09
N ILE A 169 -9.08 -7.55 -3.17
CA ILE A 169 -7.94 -8.24 -3.81
C ILE A 169 -7.63 -9.54 -3.07
N SER A 170 -7.53 -9.49 -1.74
CA SER A 170 -7.28 -10.67 -0.90
C SER A 170 -8.29 -11.78 -1.14
N THR A 171 -9.58 -11.46 -1.11
CA THR A 171 -10.66 -12.41 -1.35
C THR A 171 -10.60 -13.00 -2.76
N THR A 172 -10.34 -12.15 -3.76
CA THR A 172 -10.28 -12.55 -5.17
C THR A 172 -9.09 -13.48 -5.41
N THR A 173 -7.90 -13.11 -4.95
CA THR A 173 -6.72 -13.95 -5.06
C THR A 173 -6.87 -15.25 -4.30
N ARG A 174 -7.50 -15.25 -3.11
CA ARG A 174 -7.77 -16.48 -2.36
C ARG A 174 -8.64 -17.45 -3.16
N LYS A 175 -9.69 -16.95 -3.82
CA LYS A 175 -10.59 -17.76 -4.64
C LYS A 175 -9.89 -18.28 -5.92
N LEU A 176 -9.08 -17.45 -6.57
CA LEU A 176 -8.46 -17.80 -7.85
C LEU A 176 -7.19 -18.65 -7.72
N LEU A 177 -6.38 -18.39 -6.69
CA LEU A 177 -5.05 -18.99 -6.53
C LEU A 177 -4.92 -19.89 -5.29
N GLY A 178 -5.94 -19.95 -4.42
CA GLY A 178 -5.90 -20.73 -3.18
C GLY A 178 -4.96 -20.18 -2.11
N VAL A 179 -4.52 -18.93 -2.25
CA VAL A 179 -3.49 -18.32 -1.39
C VAL A 179 -4.11 -17.37 -0.40
N HIS A 180 -3.68 -17.47 0.85
CA HIS A 180 -4.02 -16.47 1.86
C HIS A 180 -3.12 -15.24 1.72
N LEU A 181 -3.72 -14.06 1.54
CA LEU A 181 -2.98 -12.81 1.67
C LEU A 181 -2.86 -12.44 3.15
N GLU A 182 -1.69 -11.94 3.52
CA GLU A 182 -1.48 -11.27 4.79
C GLU A 182 -2.34 -9.99 4.82
N PRO A 183 -3.05 -9.72 5.93
CA PRO A 183 -3.78 -8.46 6.07
C PRO A 183 -2.82 -7.29 5.99
N GLN A 184 -3.21 -6.22 5.30
CA GLN A 184 -2.37 -5.02 5.20
C GLN A 184 -2.33 -4.20 6.49
N PHE A 185 -3.39 -4.30 7.28
CA PHE A 185 -3.55 -3.58 8.53
C PHE A 185 -3.91 -4.55 9.66
N ASP A 186 -3.31 -4.36 10.83
CA ASP A 186 -3.64 -5.12 12.05
C ASP A 186 -4.04 -4.18 13.18
N LYS A 187 -5.29 -3.68 13.10
CA LYS A 187 -5.91 -2.78 14.09
C LYS A 187 -4.96 -1.64 14.49
N PRO A 188 -4.60 -0.74 13.56
CA PRO A 188 -3.60 0.31 13.79
C PRO A 188 -3.95 1.25 14.96
N TYR A 189 -5.23 1.43 15.26
CA TYR A 189 -5.73 2.20 16.40
C TYR A 189 -5.44 1.58 17.78
N LEU A 190 -5.01 0.30 17.84
CA LEU A 190 -4.57 -0.36 19.06
C LEU A 190 -3.04 -0.34 19.23
N CYS A 191 -2.36 0.60 18.57
CA CYS A 191 -0.91 0.74 18.72
C CYS A 191 -0.52 1.08 20.16
N THR A 192 0.62 0.58 20.58
CA THR A 192 1.20 0.88 21.91
C THR A 192 2.37 1.84 21.84
N SER A 193 2.94 2.06 20.65
CA SER A 193 3.99 3.03 20.36
C SER A 193 4.06 3.34 18.86
N LEU A 194 4.89 4.31 18.42
CA LEU A 194 5.07 4.60 16.99
C LEU A 194 5.76 3.44 16.28
N GLN A 195 6.74 2.82 16.95
CA GLN A 195 7.37 1.59 16.45
C GLN A 195 6.34 0.45 16.24
N ASP A 196 5.38 0.29 17.15
CA ASP A 196 4.32 -0.73 17.02
C ASP A 196 3.36 -0.40 15.87
N PHE A 197 2.98 0.88 15.74
CA PHE A 197 2.13 1.36 14.65
C PHE A 197 2.76 1.06 13.27
N TRP A 198 3.95 1.60 13.00
CA TRP A 198 4.61 1.48 11.69
C TRP A 198 5.20 0.10 11.42
N GLY A 199 5.64 -0.61 12.46
CA GLY A 199 6.34 -1.89 12.29
C GLY A 199 5.40 -3.09 12.19
N LYS A 200 4.21 -3.05 12.78
CA LYS A 200 3.37 -4.25 12.93
C LYS A 200 1.92 -4.08 12.53
N ARG A 201 1.41 -2.85 12.43
CA ARG A 201 -0.03 -2.61 12.33
C ARG A 201 -0.46 -1.82 11.11
N TRP A 202 0.39 -0.94 10.59
CA TRP A 202 0.13 -0.12 9.43
C TRP A 202 0.90 -0.62 8.21
N ASN A 203 0.20 -0.90 7.11
CA ASN A 203 0.76 -1.31 5.82
C ASN A 203 1.90 -2.35 5.94
N ILE A 204 1.54 -3.51 6.49
CA ILE A 204 2.48 -4.59 6.83
C ILE A 204 3.31 -5.02 5.61
N MET A 205 2.73 -5.01 4.40
CA MET A 205 3.45 -5.36 3.17
C MET A 205 4.58 -4.38 2.85
N VAL A 206 4.38 -3.07 3.04
CA VAL A 206 5.45 -2.09 2.84
C VAL A 206 6.59 -2.35 3.81
N ASN A 207 6.30 -2.62 5.09
CA ASN A 207 7.35 -2.96 6.05
C ASN A 207 8.12 -4.23 5.63
N ARG A 208 7.41 -5.29 5.20
CA ARG A 208 8.01 -6.56 4.73
C ARG A 208 8.94 -6.39 3.52
N VAL A 209 8.66 -5.41 2.68
CA VAL A 209 9.46 -5.13 1.49
C VAL A 209 10.62 -4.18 1.81
N LEU A 210 10.35 -3.10 2.57
CA LEU A 210 11.39 -2.14 2.95
C LEU A 210 12.44 -2.70 3.90
N GLN A 211 12.07 -3.66 4.76
CA GLN A 211 13.01 -4.26 5.71
C GLN A 211 14.22 -4.90 5.00
N PRO A 212 14.04 -5.90 4.11
CA PRO A 212 15.17 -6.52 3.40
C PRO A 212 15.76 -5.62 2.29
N THR A 213 14.99 -4.68 1.71
CA THR A 213 15.49 -3.84 0.62
C THR A 213 16.30 -2.64 1.10
N VAL A 214 15.95 -2.07 2.26
CA VAL A 214 16.55 -0.82 2.76
C VAL A 214 17.11 -0.98 4.17
N TYR A 215 16.29 -1.44 5.12
CA TYR A 215 16.70 -1.47 6.52
C TYR A 215 17.91 -2.39 6.76
N ASP A 216 17.84 -3.66 6.36
CA ASP A 216 18.92 -4.65 6.61
C ASP A 216 20.24 -4.26 5.91
N PRO A 217 20.25 -3.82 4.63
CA PRO A 217 21.47 -3.29 4.00
C PRO A 217 22.07 -2.09 4.73
N ILE A 218 21.25 -1.12 5.15
CA ILE A 218 21.75 0.07 5.85
C ILE A 218 22.26 -0.27 7.25
N VAL A 219 21.62 -1.19 7.97
CA VAL A 219 22.17 -1.69 9.25
C VAL A 219 23.54 -2.31 9.02
N THR A 220 23.71 -3.13 7.97
CA THR A 220 24.98 -3.78 7.64
C THR A 220 26.06 -2.74 7.31
N LEU A 221 25.71 -1.74 6.51
CA LEU A 221 26.62 -0.66 6.11
C LEU A 221 27.00 0.28 7.27
N ALA A 222 26.05 0.57 8.17
CA ALA A 222 26.26 1.47 9.30
C ALA A 222 26.90 0.78 10.52
N SER A 223 26.88 -0.55 10.59
CA SER A 223 27.41 -1.32 11.72
C SER A 223 28.89 -1.07 12.03
N PRO A 224 29.80 -0.99 11.03
CA PRO A 224 31.20 -0.65 11.28
C PRO A 224 31.40 0.77 11.83
N LEU A 225 30.56 1.72 11.42
CA LEU A 225 30.72 3.15 11.74
C LEU A 225 30.09 3.54 13.09
N THR A 226 28.90 3.02 13.38
CA THR A 226 28.08 3.42 14.55
C THR A 226 28.02 2.34 15.63
N GLY A 227 28.56 1.16 15.35
CA GLY A 227 28.45 -0.02 16.19
C GLY A 227 27.09 -0.70 16.08
N ARG A 228 27.06 -2.03 16.31
CA ARG A 228 25.84 -2.86 16.20
C ARG A 228 24.67 -2.37 17.05
N ARG A 229 24.94 -1.70 18.17
CA ARG A 229 23.90 -1.17 19.06
C ARG A 229 23.13 -0.02 18.42
N TRP A 230 23.79 0.85 17.66
CA TRP A 230 23.23 2.10 17.14
C TRP A 230 22.97 2.08 15.63
N ALA A 231 23.53 1.12 14.89
CA ALA A 231 23.29 0.91 13.46
C ALA A 231 21.80 0.86 13.04
N PRO A 232 20.85 0.38 13.87
CA PRO A 232 19.42 0.50 13.58
C PRO A 232 18.88 1.92 13.41
N LEU A 233 19.49 2.94 14.04
CA LEU A 233 18.97 4.32 13.99
C LEU A 233 19.05 4.94 12.59
N PRO A 234 20.22 4.98 11.91
CA PRO A 234 20.29 5.47 10.54
C PRO A 234 19.47 4.60 9.58
N ALA A 235 19.35 3.29 9.84
CA ALA A 235 18.52 2.41 9.04
C ALA A 235 17.02 2.76 9.11
N ILE A 236 16.50 3.08 10.31
CA ILE A 236 15.11 3.56 10.47
C ILE A 236 14.90 4.82 9.63
N VAL A 237 15.76 5.83 9.78
CA VAL A 237 15.61 7.10 9.06
C VAL A 237 15.68 6.89 7.55
N ALA A 238 16.62 6.09 7.06
CA ALA A 238 16.75 5.75 5.65
C ALA A 238 15.51 5.02 5.11
N THR A 239 14.98 4.06 5.86
CA THR A 239 13.74 3.34 5.49
C THR A 239 12.55 4.27 5.36
N PHE A 240 12.37 5.20 6.30
CA PHE A 240 11.30 6.20 6.21
C PHE A 240 11.53 7.22 5.09
N ALA A 241 12.78 7.61 4.82
CA ALA A 241 13.11 8.47 3.68
C ALA A 241 12.72 7.82 2.34
N VAL A 242 13.11 6.54 2.13
CA VAL A 242 12.70 5.78 0.93
C VAL A 242 11.19 5.63 0.86
N SER A 243 10.52 5.36 1.98
CA SER A 243 9.06 5.33 2.05
C SER A 243 8.45 6.67 1.61
N GLY A 244 8.99 7.79 2.09
CA GLY A 244 8.54 9.14 1.69
C GLY A 244 8.68 9.40 0.20
N LEU A 245 9.84 9.08 -0.38
CA LEU A 245 10.07 9.22 -1.83
C LEU A 245 9.11 8.37 -2.66
N MET A 246 8.81 7.14 -2.21
CA MET A 246 7.83 6.29 -2.90
C MET A 246 6.41 6.84 -2.79
N HIS A 247 6.06 7.54 -1.71
CA HIS A 247 4.78 8.23 -1.61
C HIS A 247 4.72 9.47 -2.52
N GLU A 248 5.79 10.24 -2.68
CA GLU A 248 5.83 11.32 -3.69
C GLU A 248 5.63 10.76 -5.10
N LEU A 249 6.24 9.61 -5.41
CA LEU A 249 6.05 8.94 -6.69
C LEU A 249 4.59 8.48 -6.89
N VAL A 250 3.98 7.88 -5.86
CA VAL A 250 2.56 7.48 -5.89
C VAL A 250 1.65 8.70 -6.04
N PHE A 251 1.95 9.79 -5.34
CA PHE A 251 1.19 11.04 -5.43
C PHE A 251 1.35 11.68 -6.82
N TYR A 252 2.52 11.56 -7.44
CA TYR A 252 2.70 11.94 -8.84
C TYR A 252 1.77 11.18 -9.77
N TYR A 253 1.71 9.84 -9.66
CA TYR A 253 0.79 9.07 -10.49
C TYR A 253 -0.68 9.47 -10.28
N ILE A 254 -1.07 9.75 -9.03
CA ILE A 254 -2.43 10.08 -8.64
C ILE A 254 -2.84 11.51 -9.02
N LYS A 255 -1.94 12.50 -8.88
CA LYS A 255 -2.26 13.92 -9.15
C LYS A 255 -2.62 14.14 -10.61
N ARG A 256 -1.99 13.41 -11.53
CA ARG A 256 -2.10 13.62 -12.98
C ARG A 256 -3.55 13.60 -13.45
N GLU A 257 -3.92 14.60 -14.24
CA GLU A 257 -5.24 14.69 -14.89
C GLU A 257 -5.17 14.29 -16.36
N THR A 258 -3.99 14.40 -16.99
CA THR A 258 -3.77 13.98 -18.38
C THR A 258 -2.84 12.76 -18.48
N ARG A 259 -2.80 12.13 -19.66
CA ARG A 259 -1.86 11.02 -19.96
C ARG A 259 -0.51 11.51 -20.49
N THR A 260 -0.36 12.80 -20.71
CA THR A 260 0.89 13.43 -21.13
C THR A 260 1.81 13.62 -19.93
N TRP A 261 3.08 13.90 -20.23
CA TRP A 261 4.06 14.22 -19.20
C TRP A 261 3.73 15.61 -18.64
N GLU A 262 3.53 15.69 -17.33
CA GLU A 262 3.27 16.94 -16.62
C GLU A 262 4.47 17.19 -15.71
N ALA A 263 5.03 18.40 -15.72
CA ALA A 263 6.11 18.76 -14.81
C ALA A 263 5.63 18.59 -13.37
N TRP A 264 6.31 17.73 -12.61
CA TRP A 264 5.94 17.48 -11.22
C TRP A 264 6.35 18.66 -10.35
N GLU A 265 5.39 19.19 -9.60
CA GLU A 265 5.64 20.09 -8.47
C GLU A 265 5.65 19.24 -7.19
N PRO A 266 6.83 18.73 -6.75
CA PRO A 266 6.92 17.95 -5.54
C PRO A 266 6.53 18.83 -4.36
N SER A 267 5.49 18.41 -3.63
CA SER A 267 5.07 19.14 -2.44
C SER A 267 5.95 18.83 -1.23
N TRP A 268 6.67 17.69 -1.26
CA TRP A 268 7.53 17.19 -0.19
C TRP A 268 6.84 16.97 1.18
N ASP A 269 5.61 17.41 1.37
CA ASP A 269 4.88 17.29 2.63
C ASP A 269 4.70 15.83 3.07
N ALA A 270 4.47 14.91 2.13
CA ALA A 270 4.40 13.48 2.43
C ALA A 270 5.77 12.96 2.86
N THR A 271 6.83 13.37 2.17
CA THR A 271 8.21 13.04 2.57
C THR A 271 8.55 13.59 3.96
N CYS A 272 8.20 14.84 4.25
CA CYS A 272 8.37 15.46 5.56
C CYS A 272 7.62 14.70 6.65
N PHE A 273 6.39 14.26 6.38
CA PHE A 273 5.64 13.39 7.29
C PHE A 273 6.41 12.11 7.61
N PHE A 274 6.87 11.37 6.59
CA PHE A 274 7.62 10.13 6.84
C PHE A 274 8.96 10.37 7.53
N LEU A 275 9.71 11.41 7.15
CA LEU A 275 10.97 11.75 7.80
C LEU A 275 10.78 12.10 9.28
N LEU A 276 9.77 12.91 9.61
CA LEU A 276 9.41 13.22 10.99
C LEU A 276 9.11 11.93 11.78
N HIS A 277 8.29 11.03 11.23
CA HIS A 277 7.99 9.75 11.87
C HIS A 277 9.23 8.86 12.01
N GLY A 278 10.11 8.82 11.00
CA GLY A 278 11.37 8.08 11.05
C GLY A 278 12.30 8.57 12.16
N LEU A 279 12.43 9.89 12.32
CA LEU A 279 13.20 10.50 13.41
C LEU A 279 12.57 10.19 14.78
N CYS A 280 11.24 10.30 14.90
CA CYS A 280 10.54 9.98 16.15
C CYS A 280 10.67 8.49 16.52
N VAL A 281 10.56 7.57 15.57
CA VAL A 281 10.75 6.13 15.80
C VAL A 281 12.21 5.83 16.16
N ALA A 282 13.18 6.47 15.50
CA ALA A 282 14.59 6.34 15.85
C ALA A 282 14.86 6.84 17.27
N ALA A 283 14.31 8.01 17.65
CA ALA A 283 14.39 8.55 19.00
C ALA A 283 13.73 7.62 20.03
N GLU A 284 12.56 7.06 19.72
CA GLU A 284 11.87 6.07 20.56
C GLU A 284 12.74 4.83 20.79
N VAL A 285 13.37 4.31 19.73
CA VAL A 285 14.28 3.16 19.80
C VAL A 285 15.54 3.49 20.60
N ALA A 286 16.12 4.67 20.41
CA ALA A 286 17.28 5.15 21.16
C ALA A 286 16.95 5.25 22.66
N LEU A 287 15.82 5.88 23.00
CA LEU A 287 15.33 6.03 24.37
C LEU A 287 15.11 4.66 25.02
N LYS A 288 14.40 3.75 24.34
CA LYS A 288 14.18 2.37 24.81
C LYS A 288 15.50 1.61 25.04
N LYS A 289 16.50 1.81 24.18
CA LYS A 289 17.83 1.18 24.31
C LYS A 289 18.68 1.80 25.43
N SER A 290 18.53 3.08 25.71
CA SER A 290 19.24 3.77 26.81
C SER A 290 18.60 3.46 28.16
N LEU A 291 17.28 3.30 28.21
CA LEU A 291 16.52 3.00 29.42
C LEU A 291 16.47 1.50 29.77
N LYS A 292 17.07 0.61 28.97
CA LYS A 292 16.97 -0.87 29.09
C LYS A 292 17.51 -1.50 30.39
N GLY A 293 17.82 -0.69 31.41
CA GLY A 293 18.16 -1.09 32.78
C GLY A 293 17.31 -0.43 33.88
N LYS A 294 16.33 0.43 33.55
CA LYS A 294 15.41 1.06 34.52
C LYS A 294 13.99 0.51 34.32
N LYS A 295 13.28 0.15 35.40
CA LYS A 295 11.88 -0.33 35.40
C LYS A 295 10.85 0.76 35.02
N TRP A 296 11.20 1.68 34.11
CA TRP A 296 10.26 2.69 33.63
C TRP A 296 9.40 2.08 32.52
N GLN A 297 8.26 1.52 32.92
CA GLN A 297 7.22 1.10 31.98
C GLN A 297 6.15 2.19 31.95
N PHE A 298 6.13 2.97 30.87
CA PHE A 298 5.05 3.92 30.65
C PHE A 298 3.73 3.16 30.46
N PRO A 299 2.61 3.61 31.06
CA PRO A 299 1.33 2.91 30.91
C PRO A 299 0.98 2.72 29.44
N ARG A 300 0.76 1.46 29.03
CA ARG A 300 0.58 1.08 27.61
C ARG A 300 -0.57 1.83 26.94
N VAL A 301 -1.66 2.05 27.67
CA VAL A 301 -2.84 2.78 27.17
C VAL A 301 -2.50 4.24 26.88
N VAL A 302 -1.79 4.91 27.80
CA VAL A 302 -1.39 6.31 27.62
C VAL A 302 -0.38 6.43 26.48
N SER A 303 0.60 5.53 26.40
CA SER A 303 1.57 5.52 25.29
C SER A 303 0.88 5.30 23.94
N GLY A 304 -0.09 4.39 23.90
CA GLY A 304 -0.88 4.11 22.70
C GLY A 304 -1.72 5.30 22.26
N LEU A 305 -2.46 5.92 23.19
CA LEU A 305 -3.26 7.11 22.91
C LEU A 305 -2.39 8.27 22.41
N LEU A 306 -1.27 8.55 23.07
CA LEU A 306 -0.33 9.59 22.63
C LEU A 306 0.24 9.29 21.24
N SER A 307 0.61 8.04 20.96
CA SER A 307 1.13 7.63 19.66
C SER A 307 0.08 7.79 18.56
N LEU A 308 -1.17 7.39 18.84
CA LEU A 308 -2.27 7.53 17.90
C LEU A 308 -2.60 9.00 17.64
N LEU A 309 -2.70 9.82 18.68
CA LEU A 309 -2.94 11.26 18.54
C LEU A 309 -1.81 11.94 17.77
N PHE A 310 -0.55 11.57 18.02
CA PHE A 310 0.59 12.08 17.27
C PHE A 310 0.51 11.72 15.78
N VAL A 311 0.20 10.46 15.45
CA VAL A 311 0.02 10.02 14.06
C VAL A 311 -1.12 10.77 13.40
N LEU A 312 -2.29 10.87 14.05
CA LEU A 312 -3.45 11.57 13.49
C LEU A 312 -3.17 13.06 13.28
N TYR A 313 -2.56 13.72 14.27
CA TYR A 313 -2.23 15.13 14.20
C TYR A 313 -1.23 15.43 13.08
N THR A 314 -0.14 14.68 13.01
CA THR A 314 0.86 14.84 11.95
C THR A 314 0.30 14.47 10.57
N ALA A 315 -0.61 13.51 10.48
CA ALA A 315 -1.28 13.16 9.23
C ALA A 315 -2.20 14.30 8.75
N ILE A 316 -2.96 14.94 9.65
CA ILE A 316 -3.82 16.10 9.32
C ILE A 316 -2.97 17.29 8.87
N LEU A 317 -1.77 17.47 9.43
CA LEU A 317 -0.91 18.60 9.09
C LEU A 317 -0.14 18.42 7.78
N LEU A 318 0.39 17.23 7.51
CA LEU A 318 1.38 17.03 6.44
C LEU A 318 0.87 16.07 5.36
N PHE A 319 0.22 14.96 5.74
CA PHE A 319 -0.12 13.91 4.79
C PHE A 319 -1.44 14.17 4.05
N LEU A 320 -2.50 14.54 4.77
CA LEU A 320 -3.84 14.76 4.21
C LEU A 320 -3.91 16.00 3.31
N PRO A 321 -3.25 17.14 3.64
CA PRO A 321 -3.19 18.27 2.70
C PRO A 321 -2.50 17.92 1.38
N ALA A 322 -1.49 17.04 1.41
CA ALA A 322 -0.85 16.53 0.19
C ALA A 322 -1.83 15.73 -0.69
N LEU A 323 -2.67 14.90 -0.07
CA LEU A 323 -3.75 14.19 -0.80
C LEU A 323 -4.81 15.15 -1.36
N VAL A 324 -5.18 16.18 -0.62
CA VAL A 324 -6.12 17.22 -1.10
C VAL A 324 -5.54 17.96 -2.31
N ARG A 325 -4.26 18.35 -2.28
CA ARG A 325 -3.59 18.97 -3.44
C ARG A 325 -3.49 18.05 -4.65
N CYS A 326 -3.54 16.73 -4.47
CA CYS A 326 -3.58 15.77 -5.57
C CYS A 326 -5.00 15.51 -6.10
N HIS A 327 -5.99 16.27 -5.63
CA HIS A 327 -7.41 16.13 -5.96
C HIS A 327 -7.96 14.72 -5.75
N VAL A 328 -7.42 13.97 -4.79
CA VAL A 328 -7.77 12.55 -4.56
C VAL A 328 -9.26 12.40 -4.23
N TYR A 329 -9.79 13.29 -3.39
CA TYR A 329 -11.17 13.21 -2.93
C TYR A 329 -12.16 13.63 -4.03
N GLU A 330 -11.85 14.67 -4.80
CA GLU A 330 -12.66 15.08 -5.94
C GLU A 330 -12.69 14.00 -7.02
N LYS A 331 -11.53 13.43 -7.37
CA LYS A 331 -11.43 12.30 -8.31
C LYS A 331 -12.21 11.09 -7.84
N SER A 332 -12.05 10.71 -6.58
CA SER A 332 -12.74 9.55 -6.01
C SER A 332 -14.26 9.73 -6.05
N THR A 333 -14.75 10.91 -5.63
CA THR A 333 -16.19 11.24 -5.67
C THR A 333 -16.73 11.22 -7.10
N ARG A 334 -16.00 11.81 -8.05
CA ARG A 334 -16.36 11.83 -9.48
C ARG A 334 -16.48 10.42 -10.05
N GLU A 335 -15.51 9.55 -9.77
CA GLU A 335 -15.52 8.16 -10.22
C GLU A 335 -16.65 7.34 -9.60
N LEU A 336 -16.87 7.47 -8.28
CA LEU A 336 -17.95 6.75 -7.60
C LEU A 336 -19.33 7.19 -8.08
N THR A 337 -19.49 8.49 -8.34
CA THR A 337 -20.73 9.05 -8.92
C THR A 337 -20.97 8.50 -10.32
N ALA A 338 -19.94 8.48 -11.18
CA ALA A 338 -20.04 7.92 -12.53
C ALA A 338 -20.38 6.41 -12.50
N LEU A 339 -19.79 5.65 -11.59
CA LEU A 339 -20.11 4.24 -11.40
C LEU A 339 -21.56 4.05 -10.95
N THR A 340 -22.01 4.85 -9.98
CA THR A 340 -23.39 4.80 -9.47
C THR A 340 -24.39 5.11 -10.57
N GLN A 341 -24.13 6.12 -11.40
CA GLN A 341 -24.98 6.46 -12.54
C GLN A 341 -25.01 5.33 -13.57
N PHE A 342 -23.86 4.78 -13.94
CA PHE A 342 -23.78 3.64 -14.85
C PHE A 342 -24.60 2.43 -14.38
N VAL A 343 -24.52 2.10 -13.08
CA VAL A 343 -25.32 1.01 -12.50
C VAL A 343 -26.82 1.32 -12.54
N LYS A 344 -27.23 2.57 -12.25
CA LYS A 344 -28.63 2.99 -12.37
C LYS A 344 -29.12 2.87 -13.80
N ASP A 345 -28.32 3.28 -14.78
CA ASP A 345 -28.67 3.23 -16.20
C ASP A 345 -28.83 1.76 -16.64
N VAL A 346 -27.88 0.88 -16.32
CA VAL A 346 -27.98 -0.57 -16.61
C VAL A 346 -29.18 -1.21 -15.91
N TYR A 347 -29.45 -0.84 -14.65
CA TYR A 347 -30.63 -1.32 -13.94
C TYR A 347 -31.93 -0.84 -14.59
N SER A 348 -31.98 0.42 -15.04
CA SER A 348 -33.15 0.97 -15.74
C SER A 348 -33.39 0.28 -17.08
N VAL A 349 -32.33 0.01 -17.87
CA VAL A 349 -32.41 -0.69 -19.15
C VAL A 349 -32.82 -2.15 -18.95
N SER A 350 -32.23 -2.85 -17.98
CA SER A 350 -32.61 -4.24 -17.67
C SER A 350 -34.05 -4.34 -17.14
N ARG A 351 -34.52 -3.33 -16.40
CA ARG A 351 -35.93 -3.21 -15.99
C ARG A 351 -36.85 -2.99 -17.19
N LEU A 352 -36.50 -2.09 -18.11
CA LEU A 352 -37.26 -1.84 -19.34
C LEU A 352 -37.32 -3.07 -20.25
N TYR A 353 -36.21 -3.79 -20.40
CA TYR A 353 -36.16 -5.04 -21.17
C TYR A 353 -37.03 -6.14 -20.53
N ARG A 354 -37.06 -6.19 -19.19
CA ARG A 354 -37.91 -7.12 -18.44
C ARG A 354 -39.40 -6.77 -18.58
N PHE A 355 -39.76 -5.49 -18.66
CA PHE A 355 -41.14 -5.06 -18.96
C PHE A 355 -41.54 -5.34 -20.42
N ALA A 356 -40.65 -5.09 -21.39
CA ALA A 356 -40.91 -5.34 -22.81
C ALA A 356 -41.18 -6.83 -23.10
N ASN A 357 -40.45 -7.74 -22.44
CA ASN A 357 -40.65 -9.19 -22.57
C ASN A 357 -41.91 -9.72 -21.84
N VAL A 358 -42.50 -8.93 -20.94
CA VAL A 358 -43.78 -9.28 -20.30
C VAL A 358 -44.94 -8.88 -21.21
N THR A 359 -44.82 -7.78 -21.96
CA THR A 359 -45.86 -7.31 -22.91
C THR A 359 -45.90 -8.06 -24.24
N THR A 360 -44.86 -8.81 -24.61
CA THR A 360 -44.82 -9.60 -25.85
C THR A 360 -45.28 -11.05 -25.69
N ASN A 361 -45.53 -11.50 -24.45
CA ASN A 361 -46.03 -12.85 -24.12
C ASN A 361 -47.51 -12.86 -23.69
N THR A 362 -48.23 -11.77 -23.96
CA THR A 362 -49.70 -11.64 -23.87
C THR A 362 -50.23 -11.33 -25.25
#